data_AF-A0A351A0A3-F1
#
_entry.id   AF-A0A351A0A3-F1
#
_cell.length_a   1.000
_cell.length_b   1.000
_cell.length_c   1.000
_cell.angle_alpha   90.00
_cell.angle_beta   90.00
_cell.angle_gamma   90.00
#
_symmetry.space_group_name_H-M   'P 1'
#
loop_
_entity.id
_entity.type
_entity.pdbx_description
1 polymer ?
#
loop_
_entity_poly.entity_id
_entity_poly.type
_entity_poly.pdbx_seq_one_letter_code
_entity_poly.pdbx_strand_id
1 'polypeptide(L)'
;VVGIRRGDKRLTGQLGRIPLRVGDSLLLAAGPDFFQHRNLDRNFHVLNGSGVRPKMSPAQSTAALTGFALAIVLSAVGVLPLFSGLLLLLAGLLASGLLTLGEMRRRFPFELLVVIGSALTIAGVVERSGAAALMAGWMRALFDGYGVYAALVGVYLITMVLTEL
;
A
#
# COMPACT_ATOMS: atom_id res chain seq x y z
N VAL A 1 14.87 -28.78 -3.29
CA VAL A 1 13.73 -29.65 -3.71
C VAL A 1 13.80 -30.90 -2.85
N VAL A 2 12.72 -31.27 -2.17
CA VAL A 2 12.67 -32.38 -1.20
C VAL A 2 12.01 -33.62 -1.80
N GLY A 3 11.17 -33.45 -2.82
CA GLY A 3 10.50 -34.56 -3.50
C GLY A 3 9.95 -34.15 -4.87
N ILE A 4 9.83 -35.13 -5.77
CA ILE A 4 9.23 -34.98 -7.09
C ILE A 4 8.25 -36.13 -7.29
N ARG A 5 7.01 -35.83 -7.68
CA ARG A 5 5.98 -36.82 -8.04
C ARG A 5 5.55 -36.63 -9.50
N ARG A 6 5.54 -37.72 -10.26
CA ARG A 6 5.11 -37.76 -11.66
C ARG A 6 4.01 -38.81 -11.83
N GLY A 7 2.76 -38.39 -11.69
CA GLY A 7 1.60 -39.30 -11.72
C GLY A 7 1.71 -40.40 -10.66
N ASP A 8 1.52 -41.66 -11.09
CA ASP A 8 1.65 -42.88 -10.26
C ASP A 8 3.01 -43.59 -10.41
N LYS A 9 3.98 -42.98 -11.09
CA LYS A 9 5.31 -43.58 -11.27
C LYS A 9 6.23 -43.21 -10.09
N ARG A 10 6.76 -44.22 -9.39
CA ARG A 10 7.88 -44.03 -8.45
C ARG A 10 9.14 -43.64 -9.20
N LEU A 11 9.55 -42.38 -9.07
CA LEU A 11 10.82 -41.89 -9.58
C LEU A 11 11.95 -42.41 -8.67
N THR A 12 12.77 -43.32 -9.19
CA THR A 12 13.94 -43.88 -8.51
C THR A 12 15.19 -43.21 -9.08
N GLY A 13 15.94 -42.48 -8.23
CA GLY A 13 17.15 -41.77 -8.64
C GLY A 13 17.51 -40.62 -7.70
N GLN A 14 18.70 -40.05 -7.89
CA GLN A 14 19.11 -38.83 -7.16
C GLN A 14 18.27 -37.65 -7.65
N LEU A 15 17.48 -37.06 -6.76
CA LEU A 15 16.53 -35.96 -7.03
C LEU A 15 17.14 -34.76 -7.78
N GLY A 16 18.46 -34.54 -7.67
CA GLY A 16 19.16 -33.43 -8.34
C GLY A 16 19.50 -33.65 -9.82
N ARG A 17 19.40 -34.88 -10.35
CA ARG A 17 19.76 -35.21 -11.74
C ARG A 17 18.57 -35.51 -12.65
N ILE A 18 17.35 -35.47 -12.12
CA ILE A 18 16.13 -35.80 -12.87
C ILE A 18 15.63 -34.53 -13.59
N PRO A 19 15.53 -34.53 -14.93
CA PRO A 19 14.99 -33.38 -15.65
C PRO A 19 13.50 -33.19 -15.35
N LEU A 20 13.15 -31.96 -14.96
CA LEU A 20 11.78 -31.53 -14.67
C LEU A 20 10.95 -31.53 -15.96
N ARG A 21 9.71 -32.02 -15.88
CA ARG A 21 8.74 -32.01 -16.97
C ARG A 21 7.46 -31.30 -16.55
N VAL A 22 6.75 -30.77 -17.53
CA VAL A 22 5.42 -30.17 -17.32
C VAL A 22 4.49 -31.22 -16.70
N GLY A 23 3.77 -30.84 -15.64
CA GLY A 23 2.88 -31.73 -14.89
C GLY A 23 3.52 -32.45 -13.70
N ASP A 24 4.81 -32.29 -13.46
CA ASP A 24 5.45 -32.78 -12.24
C ASP A 24 4.98 -31.98 -11.01
N SER A 25 4.62 -32.69 -9.94
CA SER A 25 4.35 -32.07 -8.64
C SER A 25 5.64 -32.04 -7.82
N LEU A 26 6.04 -30.86 -7.38
CA LEU A 26 7.29 -30.64 -6.67
C LEU A 26 7.03 -30.31 -5.20
N LEU A 27 7.71 -31.03 -4.31
CA LEU A 27 7.77 -30.68 -2.90
C LEU A 27 9.05 -29.86 -2.66
N LEU A 28 8.87 -28.59 -2.31
CA LEU A 28 9.95 -27.64 -2.13
C LEU A 28 10.07 -27.28 -0.64
N ALA A 29 11.23 -27.54 -0.04
CA ALA A 29 11.63 -26.86 1.19
C ALA A 29 12.18 -25.51 0.76
N ALA A 30 11.38 -24.49 0.95
CA ALA A 30 11.70 -23.14 0.57
C ALA A 30 11.59 -22.23 1.79
N GLY A 31 12.43 -21.19 1.84
CA GLY A 31 12.42 -20.23 2.94
C GLY A 31 11.10 -19.45 3.03
N PRO A 32 10.89 -18.72 4.13
CA PRO A 32 9.69 -17.89 4.34
C PRO A 32 9.46 -16.84 3.23
N ASP A 33 10.51 -16.51 2.46
CA ASP A 33 10.45 -15.57 1.34
C ASP A 33 10.07 -16.20 0.00
N PHE A 34 9.88 -17.53 -0.07
CA PHE A 34 9.56 -18.20 -1.33
C PHE A 34 8.24 -17.71 -1.94
N PHE A 35 7.21 -17.56 -1.11
CA PHE A 35 5.88 -17.06 -1.51
C PHE A 35 5.86 -15.57 -1.85
N GLN A 36 6.99 -14.87 -1.71
CA GLN A 36 7.09 -13.42 -1.87
C GLN A 36 7.64 -13.00 -3.24
N HIS A 37 8.10 -13.97 -4.05
CA HIS A 37 8.67 -13.74 -5.37
C HIS A 37 7.59 -13.63 -6.45
N ARG A 38 7.58 -12.52 -7.21
CA ARG A 38 6.61 -12.29 -8.32
C ARG A 38 6.67 -13.32 -9.45
N ASN A 39 7.75 -14.09 -9.56
CA ASN A 39 7.92 -15.11 -10.60
C ASN A 39 7.29 -16.46 -10.23
N LEU A 40 6.69 -16.61 -9.05
CA LEU A 40 6.07 -17.87 -8.64
C LEU A 40 4.87 -18.19 -9.52
N ASP A 41 3.97 -17.24 -9.69
CA ASP A 41 2.71 -17.42 -10.45
C ASP A 41 2.96 -17.74 -11.93
N ARG A 42 4.11 -17.31 -12.48
CA ARG A 42 4.49 -17.59 -13.86
C ARG A 42 5.05 -19.00 -14.07
N ASN A 43 5.70 -19.58 -13.05
CA ASN A 43 6.47 -20.82 -13.20
C ASN A 43 5.89 -22.00 -12.42
N PHE A 44 5.03 -21.77 -11.42
CA PHE A 44 4.52 -22.79 -10.52
C PHE A 44 3.03 -22.62 -10.26
N HIS A 45 2.30 -23.73 -10.30
CA HIS A 45 0.93 -23.80 -9.82
C HIS A 45 0.93 -24.41 -8.41
N VAL A 46 0.66 -23.60 -7.38
CA VAL A 46 0.72 -24.03 -5.97
C VAL A 46 -0.52 -24.84 -5.61
N LEU A 47 -0.35 -26.14 -5.38
CA LEU A 47 -1.45 -27.09 -5.15
C LEU A 47 -2.01 -27.08 -3.72
N ASN A 48 -1.17 -26.75 -2.72
CA ASN A 48 -1.61 -26.63 -1.32
C ASN A 48 -1.77 -25.16 -0.97
N GLY A 49 -3.03 -24.77 -0.75
CA GLY A 49 -3.44 -23.40 -0.47
C GLY A 49 -2.76 -22.79 0.75
N SER A 50 -2.58 -21.47 0.64
CA SER A 50 -2.02 -20.56 1.63
C SER A 50 -0.56 -20.81 1.97
N GLY A 51 0.32 -20.05 1.31
CA GLY A 51 1.61 -19.70 1.89
C GLY A 51 1.34 -19.14 3.27
N VAL A 52 1.70 -19.92 4.29
CA VAL A 52 1.56 -19.56 5.70
C VAL A 52 2.51 -18.41 5.93
N ARG A 53 2.05 -17.19 5.63
CA ARG A 53 2.56 -16.00 6.29
C ARG A 53 2.46 -16.32 7.78
N PRO A 54 3.52 -16.16 8.58
CA PRO A 54 3.36 -16.23 10.03
C PRO A 54 2.27 -15.21 10.38
N LYS A 55 1.07 -15.71 10.68
CA LYS A 55 -0.05 -14.86 11.05
C LYS A 55 0.37 -14.23 12.38
N MET A 56 0.31 -12.90 12.47
CA MET A 56 0.47 -12.24 13.75
C MET A 56 -0.46 -12.93 14.76
N SER A 57 0.03 -13.15 15.98
CA SER A 57 -0.81 -13.77 16.99
C SER A 57 -2.04 -12.88 17.23
N PRO A 58 -3.19 -13.45 17.64
CA PRO A 58 -4.37 -12.66 17.94
C PRO A 58 -4.09 -11.50 18.91
N ALA A 59 -3.22 -11.72 19.90
CA ALA A 59 -2.78 -10.69 20.84
C ALA A 59 -2.01 -9.54 20.17
N GLN A 60 -1.09 -9.86 19.24
CA GLN A 60 -0.34 -8.86 18.49
C GLN A 60 -1.25 -8.04 17.57
N SER A 61 -2.20 -8.70 16.91
CA SER A 61 -3.19 -8.02 16.06
C SER A 61 -4.07 -7.08 16.88
N THR A 62 -4.53 -7.52 18.06
CA THR A 62 -5.31 -6.68 18.96
C THR A 62 -4.49 -5.49 19.46
N ALA A 63 -3.24 -5.69 19.86
CA ALA A 63 -2.36 -4.62 20.32
C ALA A 63 -2.09 -3.55 19.24
N ALA A 64 -1.87 -3.98 17.99
CA ALA A 64 -1.71 -3.04 16.88
C ALA A 64 -2.99 -2.24 16.60
N LEU A 65 -4.16 -2.90 16.65
CA LEU A 65 -5.45 -2.25 16.42
C LEU A 65 -5.81 -1.26 17.53
N THR A 66 -5.59 -1.64 18.79
CA THR A 66 -5.83 -0.74 19.93
C THR A 66 -4.87 0.44 19.93
N GLY A 67 -3.59 0.22 19.61
CA GLY A 67 -2.62 1.31 19.44
C GLY A 67 -3.00 2.28 18.33
N PHE A 68 -3.52 1.77 17.20
CA PHE A 68 -4.02 2.60 16.11
C PHE A 68 -5.26 3.41 16.50
N ALA A 69 -6.24 2.75 17.14
CA ALA A 69 -7.43 3.44 17.63
C ALA A 69 -7.07 4.52 18.67
N LEU A 70 -6.12 4.23 19.57
CA LEU A 70 -5.63 5.19 20.55
C LEU A 70 -4.97 6.40 19.87
N ALA A 71 -4.15 6.20 18.84
CA ALA A 71 -3.54 7.30 18.10
C ALA A 71 -4.59 8.22 17.44
N ILE A 72 -5.67 7.64 16.91
CA ILE A 72 -6.80 8.41 16.34
C ILE A 72 -7.51 9.21 17.43
N VAL A 73 -7.87 8.58 18.55
CA VAL A 73 -8.57 9.25 19.65
C VAL A 73 -7.72 10.38 20.24
N LEU A 74 -6.43 10.14 20.47
CA LEU A 74 -5.50 11.17 20.95
C LEU A 74 -5.38 12.35 19.97
N SER A 75 -5.41 12.07 18.66
CA SER A 75 -5.44 13.12 17.65
C SER A 75 -6.76 13.87 17.60
N ALA A 76 -7.89 13.19 17.79
CA ALA A 76 -9.23 13.82 17.77
C ALA A 76 -9.44 14.75 18.97
N VAL A 77 -8.89 14.40 20.13
CA VAL A 77 -8.92 15.23 21.35
C VAL A 77 -7.84 16.34 21.32
N GLY A 78 -6.96 16.35 20.31
CA GLY A 78 -5.97 17.40 20.10
C GLY A 78 -4.71 17.27 20.95
N VAL A 79 -4.45 16.10 21.56
CA VAL A 79 -3.25 15.86 22.39
C VAL A 79 -1.98 15.85 21.54
N LEU A 80 -2.05 15.24 20.36
CA LEU A 80 -0.92 15.13 19.44
C LEU A 80 -1.40 15.01 17.98
N PRO A 81 -0.65 15.53 16.99
CA PRO A 81 -1.01 15.38 15.57
C PRO A 81 -1.06 13.91 15.17
N LEU A 82 -2.06 13.52 14.35
CA LEU A 82 -2.22 12.15 13.85
C LEU A 82 -0.92 11.59 13.26
N PHE A 83 -0.22 12.39 12.46
CA PHE A 83 1.05 12.00 11.86
C PHE A 83 2.09 11.57 12.91
N SER A 84 2.31 12.39 13.94
CA SER A 84 3.23 12.08 15.04
C SER A 84 2.77 10.84 15.83
N GLY A 85 1.46 10.70 16.06
CA GLY A 85 0.89 9.53 16.73
C GLY A 85 1.11 8.22 15.98
N LEU A 86 0.92 8.24 14.66
CA LEU A 86 1.18 7.09 13.79
C LEU A 86 2.68 6.76 13.72
N LEU A 87 3.56 7.77 13.75
CA LEU A 87 5.00 7.54 13.83
C LEU A 87 5.41 6.88 15.15
N LEU A 88 4.84 7.31 16.27
CA LEU A 88 5.09 6.68 17.58
C LEU A 88 4.59 5.24 17.61
N LEU A 89 3.40 4.97 17.07
CA LEU A 89 2.88 3.61 16.93
C LEU A 89 3.81 2.75 16.06
N LEU A 90 4.25 3.27 14.91
CA LEU A 90 5.18 2.57 14.03
C LEU A 90 6.49 2.26 14.74
N ALA A 91 7.07 3.23 15.47
CA ALA A 91 8.27 3.03 16.26
C ALA A 91 8.07 1.95 17.33
N GLY A 92 6.92 1.94 18.02
CA GLY A 92 6.56 0.89 18.99
C GLY A 92 6.43 -0.49 18.36
N LEU A 93 5.84 -0.60 17.16
CA LEU A 93 5.71 -1.86 16.43
C LEU A 93 7.06 -2.40 15.94
N LEU A 94 7.97 -1.51 15.53
CA LEU A 94 9.34 -1.88 15.16
C LEU A 94 10.15 -2.31 16.39
N ALA A 95 10.05 -1.57 17.50
CA ALA A 95 10.77 -1.86 18.74
C ALA A 95 10.32 -3.18 19.39
N SER A 96 9.04 -3.51 19.29
CA SER A 96 8.48 -4.77 19.78
C SER A 96 8.73 -5.96 18.84
N GLY A 97 9.35 -5.75 17.68
CA GLY A 97 9.63 -6.80 16.69
C GLY A 97 8.39 -7.35 15.99
N LEU A 98 7.22 -6.72 16.18
CA LEU A 98 5.97 -7.07 15.51
C LEU A 98 6.03 -6.75 14.02
N LEU A 99 6.80 -5.73 13.64
CA LEU A 99 7.06 -5.34 12.27
C LEU A 99 8.57 -5.25 12.02
N THR A 100 9.03 -5.77 10.89
CA THR A 100 10.44 -5.63 10.49
C THR A 100 10.63 -4.48 9.50
N LEU A 101 11.83 -3.87 9.51
CA LEU A 101 12.19 -2.82 8.56
C LEU A 101 12.10 -3.31 7.09
N GLY A 102 12.42 -4.58 6.85
CA GLY A 102 12.34 -5.20 5.53
C GLY A 102 10.92 -5.31 5.01
N GLU A 103 9.97 -5.70 5.86
CA GLU A 103 8.54 -5.75 5.51
C GLU A 103 7.97 -4.36 5.25
N MET A 104 8.34 -3.38 6.08
CA MET A 104 7.90 -1.99 5.91
C MET A 104 8.41 -1.43 4.58
N ARG A 105 9.71 -1.52 4.29
CA ARG A 105 10.30 -1.02 3.05
C ARG A 105 9.69 -1.67 1.81
N ARG A 106 9.38 -2.97 1.88
CA ARG A 106 8.80 -3.71 0.75
C ARG A 106 7.33 -3.38 0.49
N ARG A 107 6.59 -2.95 1.51
CA ARG A 107 5.18 -2.53 1.39
C ARG A 107 5.01 -1.02 1.26
N PHE A 108 6.10 -0.26 1.35
CA PHE A 108 6.05 1.18 1.32
C PHE A 108 5.61 1.67 -0.06
N PRO A 109 4.51 2.45 -0.15
CA PRO A 109 3.96 2.87 -1.44
C PRO A 109 4.72 4.08 -1.99
N PHE A 110 5.97 3.86 -2.44
CA PHE A 110 6.82 4.92 -3.00
C PHE A 110 6.13 5.67 -4.14
N GLU A 111 5.40 4.96 -4.99
CA GLU A 111 4.66 5.55 -6.11
C GLU A 111 3.62 6.57 -5.62
N LEU A 112 2.83 6.25 -4.58
CA LEU A 112 1.87 7.19 -4.00
C LEU A 112 2.55 8.43 -3.41
N LEU A 113 3.70 8.25 -2.74
CA LEU A 113 4.44 9.37 -2.18
C LEU A 113 4.99 10.32 -3.25
N VAL A 114 5.50 9.76 -4.35
CA VAL A 114 5.95 10.55 -5.49
C VAL A 114 4.78 11.30 -6.11
N VAL A 115 3.64 10.64 -6.35
CA VAL A 115 2.44 11.29 -6.90
C VAL A 115 1.95 12.43 -6.01
N ILE A 116 1.81 12.19 -4.70
CA ILE A 116 1.37 13.23 -3.74
C ILE A 116 2.39 14.37 -3.68
N GLY A 117 3.69 14.07 -3.59
CA GLY A 117 4.75 15.08 -3.55
C GLY A 117 4.80 15.93 -4.81
N SER A 118 4.66 15.31 -5.98
CA SER A 118 4.55 16.01 -7.26
C SER A 118 3.29 16.87 -7.33
N ALA A 119 2.13 16.36 -6.92
CA ALA A 119 0.87 17.11 -6.91
C ALA A 119 0.95 18.36 -6.01
N LEU A 120 1.52 18.23 -4.81
CA LEU A 120 1.74 19.36 -3.89
C LEU A 120 2.72 20.38 -4.48
N THR A 121 3.77 19.91 -5.16
CA THR A 121 4.74 20.79 -5.82
C THR A 121 4.09 21.56 -6.97
N ILE A 122 3.31 20.88 -7.82
CA ILE A 122 2.56 21.50 -8.92
C ILE A 122 1.58 22.54 -8.36
N ALA A 123 0.83 22.20 -7.30
CA ALA A 123 -0.08 23.15 -6.65
C ALA A 123 0.65 24.42 -6.20
N GLY A 124 1.84 24.30 -5.59
CA GLY A 124 2.66 25.44 -5.21
C GLY A 124 3.19 26.25 -6.40
N VAL A 125 3.49 25.62 -7.54
CA VAL A 125 3.87 26.33 -8.78
C VAL A 125 2.69 27.08 -9.38
N VAL A 126 1.49 26.49 -9.38
CA VAL A 126 0.25 27.13 -9.86
C VAL A 126 -0.10 28.37 -9.01
N GLU A 127 0.15 28.31 -7.70
CA GLU A 127 -0.02 29.46 -6.80
C GLU A 127 1.02 30.56 -7.09
N ARG A 128 2.31 30.21 -7.13
CA ARG A 128 3.40 31.18 -7.34
C ARG A 128 3.47 31.79 -8.73
N SER A 129 3.03 31.05 -9.77
CA SER A 129 2.95 31.55 -11.15
C SER A 129 1.82 32.56 -11.36
N GLY A 130 0.93 32.74 -10.37
CA GLY A 130 -0.24 33.61 -10.49
C GLY A 130 -1.40 32.98 -11.28
N ALA A 131 -1.25 31.75 -11.77
CA ALA A 131 -2.32 31.03 -12.45
C ALA A 131 -3.55 30.85 -11.54
N ALA A 132 -3.34 30.52 -10.26
CA ALA A 132 -4.42 30.46 -9.28
C ALA A 132 -5.15 31.80 -9.11
N ALA A 133 -4.40 32.91 -9.08
CA ALA A 133 -4.97 34.26 -8.96
C ALA A 133 -5.76 34.67 -10.21
N LEU A 134 -5.27 34.30 -11.40
CA LEU A 134 -6.02 34.50 -12.65
C LEU A 134 -7.34 33.74 -12.62
N MET A 135 -7.33 32.43 -12.31
CA MET A 135 -8.55 31.62 -12.20
C MET A 135 -9.54 32.19 -11.18
N ALA A 136 -9.05 32.60 -10.01
CA ALA A 136 -9.89 33.26 -9.00
C ALA A 136 -10.47 34.59 -9.50
N GLY A 137 -9.72 35.35 -10.30
CA GLY A 137 -10.19 36.58 -10.95
C GLY A 137 -11.31 36.32 -11.96
N TRP A 138 -11.17 35.33 -12.83
CA TRP A 138 -12.22 34.89 -13.76
C TRP A 138 -13.48 34.46 -13.01
N MET A 139 -13.32 33.68 -11.95
CA MET A 139 -14.44 33.22 -11.14
C MET A 139 -15.14 34.38 -10.42
N ARG A 140 -14.41 35.37 -9.92
CA ARG A 140 -15.02 36.60 -9.37
C ARG A 140 -15.79 37.34 -10.45
N ALA A 141 -15.20 37.60 -11.61
CA ALA A 141 -15.87 38.34 -12.69
C ALA A 141 -17.17 37.66 -13.19
N LEU A 142 -17.22 36.33 -13.22
CA LEU A 142 -18.40 35.59 -13.67
C LEU A 142 -19.53 35.51 -12.63
N PHE A 143 -19.17 35.50 -11.35
CA PHE A 143 -20.10 35.24 -10.24
C PHE A 143 -20.31 36.45 -9.32
N ASP A 144 -19.69 37.60 -9.61
CA ASP A 144 -19.89 38.82 -8.84
C ASP A 144 -21.37 39.25 -8.90
N GLY A 145 -21.92 39.67 -7.77
CA GLY A 145 -23.33 40.05 -7.64
C GLY A 145 -24.36 38.91 -7.49
N TYR A 146 -23.99 37.64 -7.71
CA TYR A 146 -24.90 36.48 -7.56
C TYR A 146 -24.90 35.85 -6.16
N GLY A 147 -24.11 36.39 -5.23
CA GLY A 147 -24.02 35.94 -3.83
C GLY A 147 -23.17 34.68 -3.62
N VAL A 148 -22.96 34.31 -2.35
CA VAL A 148 -22.02 33.25 -1.93
C VAL A 148 -22.35 31.88 -2.50
N TYR A 149 -23.65 31.55 -2.64
CA TYR A 149 -24.08 30.24 -3.17
C TYR A 149 -23.68 30.04 -4.63
N ALA A 150 -23.71 31.09 -5.46
CA ALA A 150 -23.31 31.00 -6.85
C ALA A 150 -21.80 30.73 -6.98
N ALA A 151 -20.98 31.34 -6.12
CA ALA A 151 -19.54 31.07 -6.06
C ALA A 151 -19.23 29.60 -5.66
N LEU A 152 -19.98 29.02 -4.71
CA LEU A 152 -19.83 27.61 -4.33
C LEU A 152 -20.17 26.67 -5.50
N VAL A 153 -21.23 26.96 -6.26
CA VAL A 153 -21.56 26.21 -7.47
C VAL A 153 -20.45 26.34 -8.52
N GLY A 154 -19.90 27.54 -8.72
CA GLY A 154 -18.77 27.77 -9.63
C GLY A 154 -17.54 26.95 -9.26
N VAL A 155 -17.13 26.96 -7.99
CA VAL A 155 -16.01 26.13 -7.49
C VAL A 155 -16.28 24.64 -7.69
N TYR A 156 -17.50 24.19 -7.41
CA TYR A 156 -17.89 22.79 -7.63
C TYR A 156 -17.77 22.37 -9.09
N LEU A 157 -18.31 23.17 -10.02
CA LEU A 157 -18.25 22.87 -11.45
C LEU A 157 -16.81 22.87 -11.97
N ILE A 158 -15.98 23.84 -11.56
CA ILE A 158 -14.57 23.87 -11.93
C ILE A 158 -13.84 22.64 -11.41
N THR A 159 -14.08 22.25 -10.16
CA THR A 159 -13.48 21.05 -9.56
C THR A 159 -13.91 19.80 -10.31
N MET A 160 -15.21 19.67 -10.61
CA MET A 160 -15.79 18.55 -11.34
C MET A 160 -15.17 18.40 -12.73
N VAL A 161 -15.10 19.49 -13.49
CA VAL A 161 -14.45 19.53 -14.81
C VAL A 161 -12.99 19.11 -14.69
N LEU A 162 -12.26 19.58 -13.67
CA LEU A 162 -10.84 19.26 -13.50
C LEU A 162 -10.59 17.80 -13.06
N THR A 163 -11.55 17.15 -12.40
CA THR A 163 -11.42 15.75 -11.95
C THR A 163 -12.01 14.73 -12.91
N GLU A 164 -12.98 15.12 -13.75
CA GLU A 164 -13.71 14.22 -14.67
C GLU A 164 -13.27 14.33 -16.15
N LEU A 165 -12.36 15.26 -16.50
CA LEU A 165 -11.69 15.31 -17.81
C LEU A 165 -10.46 14.42 -17.87
#